data_AF-A0A9E0UF21-F1
#
_entry.id   AF-A0A9E0UF21-F1
#
_cell.length_a   1.000
_cell.length_b   1.000
_cell.length_c   1.000
_cell.angle_alpha   90.00
_cell.angle_beta   90.00
_cell.angle_gamma   90.00
#
_symmetry.space_group_name_H-M   'P 1'
#
loop_
_entity.id
_entity.type
_entity.pdbx_description
1 polymer ?
#
loop_
_entity_poly.entity_id
_entity_poly.type
_entity_poly.pdbx_seq_one_letter_code
_entity_poly.pdbx_strand_id
1 'polypeptide(L)'
;MESRILPVTAFQQNCTLLWCERTRRAAIVDPGGEAQRILALVEQLDLTPECIVLTHGHVDHVGASGVVASRLGVPIVGPHREDGFLIHALPAQCQMFGF
;
A
#
# COMPACT_ATOMS: atom_id res chain seq x y z
N MET A 1 -7.62 3.24 18.27
CA MET A 1 -7.08 2.83 16.96
C MET A 1 -7.23 4.04 16.06
N GLU A 2 -6.15 4.48 15.45
CA GLU A 2 -6.12 5.69 14.62
C GLU A 2 -5.80 5.34 13.17
N SER A 3 -6.17 6.23 12.26
CA SER A 3 -5.91 6.08 10.84
C SER A 3 -5.62 7.41 10.16
N ARG A 4 -4.87 7.37 9.07
CA ARG A 4 -4.67 8.49 8.15
C ARG A 4 -4.80 8.02 6.71
N ILE A 5 -5.60 8.75 5.94
CA ILE A 5 -5.75 8.56 4.50
C ILE A 5 -4.71 9.43 3.79
N LEU A 6 -4.03 8.84 2.81
CA LEU A 6 -3.13 9.50 1.89
C LEU A 6 -3.63 9.21 0.47
N PRO A 7 -4.28 10.18 -0.20
CA PRO A 7 -4.64 10.02 -1.60
C PRO A 7 -3.38 9.85 -2.46
N VAL A 8 -3.35 8.78 -3.24
CA VAL A 8 -2.24 8.39 -4.13
C VAL A 8 -2.74 8.14 -5.54
N THR A 9 -1.82 8.21 -6.51
CA THR A 9 -2.06 7.95 -7.94
C THR A 9 -2.95 9.01 -8.60
N ALA A 10 -3.02 8.98 -9.93
CA ALA A 10 -3.95 9.80 -10.68
C ALA A 10 -5.44 9.46 -10.41
N PHE A 11 -5.73 8.28 -9.85
CA PHE A 11 -7.07 7.83 -9.50
C PHE A 11 -7.58 8.38 -8.17
N GLN A 12 -6.72 9.07 -7.41
CA GLN A 12 -7.03 9.54 -6.05
C GLN A 12 -7.48 8.40 -5.13
N GLN A 13 -6.84 7.24 -5.28
CA GLN A 13 -7.07 6.07 -4.44
C GLN A 13 -6.62 6.37 -3.00
N ASN A 14 -7.39 5.87 -2.02
CA ASN A 14 -7.21 6.14 -0.60
C ASN A 14 -6.30 5.12 0.10
N CYS A 15 -4.99 5.22 -0.11
CA CYS A 15 -4.01 4.48 0.68
C CYS A 15 -4.16 4.87 2.16
N THR A 16 -4.32 3.89 3.05
CA THR A 16 -4.64 4.14 4.46
C THR A 16 -3.57 3.56 5.37
N LEU A 17 -3.03 4.39 6.25
CA LEU A 17 -2.19 3.93 7.36
C LEU A 17 -3.10 3.77 8.58
N LEU A 18 -3.14 2.58 9.16
CA LEU A 18 -3.94 2.24 10.33
C LEU A 18 -2.99 1.80 11.46
N TRP A 19 -3.13 2.33 12.68
CA TRP A 19 -2.24 1.96 13.78
C TRP A 19 -2.89 1.91 15.15
N CYS A 20 -2.21 1.20 16.05
CA CYS A 20 -2.49 1.22 17.48
C CYS A 20 -1.80 2.41 18.14
N GLU A 21 -2.56 3.32 18.76
CA GLU A 21 -2.02 4.52 19.44
C GLU A 21 -0.96 4.21 20.49
N ARG A 22 -1.13 3.08 21.22
CA ARG A 22 -0.26 2.68 22.32
C ARG A 22 1.06 2.07 21.87
N THR A 23 1.05 1.26 20.81
CA THR A 23 2.22 0.47 20.38
C THR A 23 2.88 0.99 19.12
N ARG A 24 2.24 1.95 18.43
CA ARG A 24 2.63 2.46 17.11
C ARG A 24 2.69 1.39 15.99
N ARG A 25 2.33 0.13 16.29
CA ARG A 25 2.21 -0.95 15.30
C ARG A 25 1.16 -0.58 14.26
N ALA A 26 1.53 -0.70 12.99
CA ALA A 26 0.75 -0.19 11.87
C ALA A 26 0.58 -1.21 10.75
N ALA A 27 -0.55 -1.11 10.06
CA ALA A 27 -0.79 -1.74 8.77
C ALA A 27 -0.94 -0.64 7.72
N ILE A 28 -0.42 -0.89 6.52
CA ILE A 28 -0.61 -0.02 5.35
C ILE A 28 -1.59 -0.72 4.43
N VAL A 29 -2.72 -0.09 4.14
CA VAL A 29 -3.79 -0.65 3.31
C VAL A 29 -3.72 -0.01 1.94
N ASP A 30 -3.66 -0.86 0.91
CA ASP A 30 -3.69 -0.49 -0.51
C ASP A 30 -2.69 0.62 -0.93
N PRO A 31 -1.37 0.40 -0.80
CA PRO A 31 -0.36 1.32 -1.29
C PRO A 31 -0.27 1.26 -2.82
N GLY A 32 -1.17 2.03 -3.45
CA GLY A 32 -1.35 2.11 -4.90
C GLY A 32 -0.20 2.72 -5.68
N GLY A 33 0.39 3.80 -5.18
CA GLY A 33 1.46 4.53 -5.86
C GLY A 33 2.26 5.41 -4.91
N GLU A 34 3.21 6.15 -5.47
CA GLU A 34 3.94 7.20 -4.74
C GLU A 34 4.62 6.70 -3.45
N ALA A 35 5.29 5.55 -3.53
CA ALA A 35 5.92 4.86 -2.39
C ALA A 35 6.70 5.80 -1.45
N GLN A 36 7.41 6.78 -2.01
CA GLN A 36 8.18 7.76 -1.23
C GLN A 36 7.30 8.59 -0.27
N ARG A 37 6.10 9.00 -0.68
CA ARG A 37 5.14 9.73 0.16
C ARG A 37 4.60 8.84 1.27
N ILE A 38 4.36 7.56 0.98
CA ILE A 38 3.90 6.58 1.96
C ILE A 38 4.98 6.37 3.03
N LEU A 39 6.22 6.12 2.61
CA LEU A 39 7.36 5.92 3.52
C LEU A 39 7.62 7.17 4.38
N ALA A 40 7.57 8.36 3.78
CA ALA A 40 7.71 9.62 4.52
C ALA A 40 6.59 9.81 5.56
N LEU A 41 5.36 9.39 5.25
CA LEU A 41 4.25 9.47 6.19
C LEU A 41 4.39 8.47 7.35
N VAL A 42 4.90 7.27 7.09
CA VAL A 42 5.25 6.28 8.12
C VAL A 42 6.28 6.87 9.09
N GLU A 43 7.34 7.48 8.56
CA GLU A 43 8.40 8.12 9.34
C GLU A 43 7.89 9.34 10.12
N GLN A 44 7.16 10.24 9.45
CA GLN A 44 6.58 11.44 10.07
C GLN A 44 5.67 11.09 11.27
N LEU A 45 4.95 9.97 11.16
CA LEU A 45 4.05 9.49 12.20
C LEU A 45 4.75 8.58 13.22
N ASP A 46 6.05 8.29 13.12
CA ASP A 46 6.73 7.36 14.04
C ASP A 46 5.95 6.05 14.20
N LEU A 47 5.66 5.41 13.06
CA LEU A 47 4.93 4.15 13.01
C LEU A 47 5.88 2.97 12.88
N THR A 48 5.45 1.81 13.36
CA THR A 48 6.12 0.52 13.19
C THR A 48 5.27 -0.37 12.29
N PRO A 49 5.46 -0.34 10.95
CA PRO A 49 4.69 -1.19 10.04
C PRO A 49 4.96 -2.66 10.30
N GLU A 50 3.91 -3.48 10.22
CA GLU A 50 4.02 -4.94 10.36
C GLU A 50 3.55 -5.70 9.13
N CYS A 51 2.71 -5.08 8.31
CA CYS A 51 2.25 -5.66 7.07
C CYS A 51 1.68 -4.58 6.13
N ILE A 52 1.62 -4.94 4.86
CA ILE A 52 0.73 -4.33 3.89
C ILE A 52 -0.50 -5.23 3.75
N VAL A 53 -1.69 -4.64 3.70
CA VAL A 53 -2.95 -5.34 3.44
C VAL A 53 -3.51 -4.87 2.11
N LEU A 54 -3.83 -5.81 1.23
CA LEU A 54 -4.46 -5.53 -0.06
C LEU A 54 -5.91 -5.96 -0.04
N THR A 55 -6.81 -5.02 -0.34
CA THR A 55 -8.25 -5.30 -0.45
C THR A 55 -8.57 -6.09 -1.70
N HIS A 56 -7.97 -5.72 -2.84
CA HIS A 56 -8.12 -6.35 -4.15
C HIS A 56 -6.93 -5.99 -5.07
N GLY A 57 -6.89 -6.56 -6.27
CA GLY A 57 -5.73 -6.55 -7.18
C GLY A 57 -5.62 -5.40 -8.19
N HIS A 58 -6.49 -4.38 -8.16
CA HIS A 58 -6.42 -3.29 -9.13
C HIS A 58 -5.14 -2.44 -8.97
N VAL A 59 -4.59 -1.98 -10.09
CA VAL A 59 -3.30 -1.26 -10.16
C VAL A 59 -3.20 -0.07 -9.22
N ASP A 60 -4.28 0.70 -9.08
CA ASP A 60 -4.34 1.88 -8.21
C ASP A 60 -4.36 1.54 -6.72
N HIS A 61 -4.55 0.26 -6.35
CA HIS A 61 -4.44 -0.25 -4.99
C HIS A 61 -3.11 -0.97 -4.72
N VAL A 62 -2.51 -1.60 -5.73
CA VAL A 62 -1.36 -2.50 -5.53
C VAL A 62 -0.03 -1.99 -6.11
N GLY A 63 -0.04 -0.96 -6.97
CA GLY A 63 1.10 -0.57 -7.80
C GLY A 63 2.41 -0.28 -7.06
N ALA A 64 2.36 0.29 -5.85
CA ALA A 64 3.54 0.54 -5.02
C ALA A 64 3.80 -0.53 -3.94
N SER A 65 2.97 -1.56 -3.82
CA SER A 65 3.00 -2.52 -2.71
C SER A 65 4.32 -3.26 -2.58
N GLY A 66 4.88 -3.75 -3.70
CA GLY A 66 6.16 -4.47 -3.69
C GLY A 66 7.32 -3.59 -3.22
N VAL A 67 7.35 -2.32 -3.65
CA VAL A 67 8.40 -1.36 -3.26
C VAL A 67 8.27 -1.01 -1.78
N VAL A 68 7.06 -0.69 -1.31
CA VAL A 68 6.82 -0.33 0.09
C VAL A 68 7.13 -1.51 1.02
N ALA A 69 6.71 -2.73 0.66
CA ALA A 69 6.99 -3.94 1.45
C ALA A 69 8.49 -4.19 1.58
N SER A 70 9.21 -4.10 0.45
CA SER A 70 10.66 -4.29 0.40
C SER A 70 11.41 -3.25 1.25
N ARG A 71 11.01 -1.97 1.17
CA ARG A 71 11.63 -0.88 1.93
C ARG A 71 11.40 -0.98 3.44
N LEU A 72 10.24 -1.48 3.86
CA LEU A 72 9.87 -1.62 5.27
C LEU A 72 10.22 -2.98 5.86
N GLY A 73 10.57 -3.96 5.02
CA GLY A 73 10.86 -5.34 5.47
C GLY A 73 9.62 -6.07 5.98
N VAL A 74 8.43 -5.77 5.46
CA VAL A 74 7.16 -6.33 5.94
C VAL A 74 6.47 -7.21 4.89
N PRO A 75 5.71 -8.23 5.32
CA PRO A 75 4.91 -9.05 4.40
C PRO A 75 3.75 -8.27 3.77
N ILE A 76 3.33 -8.72 2.58
CA ILE A 76 2.07 -8.35 1.96
C ILE A 76 1.04 -9.44 2.27
N VAL A 77 -0.13 -9.05 2.75
CA VAL A 77 -1.26 -9.92 3.06
C VAL A 77 -2.42 -9.60 2.12
N GLY A 78 -2.95 -10.64 1.46
CA GLY A 78 -3.95 -10.49 0.40
C GLY A 78 -3.34 -10.19 -0.98
N PRO A 79 -4.17 -9.87 -1.99
CA PRO A 79 -5.62 -9.95 -1.94
C PRO A 79 -6.11 -11.42 -1.99
N HIS A 80 -7.40 -11.64 -2.19
CA HIS A 80 -7.92 -13.00 -2.43
C HIS A 80 -7.28 -13.63 -3.67
N ARG A 81 -7.14 -14.96 -3.69
CA ARG A 81 -6.45 -15.69 -4.79
C ARG A 81 -7.13 -15.51 -6.15
N GLU A 82 -8.43 -15.22 -6.15
CA GLU A 82 -9.21 -14.98 -7.37
C GLU A 82 -8.75 -13.73 -8.14
N ASP A 83 -8.10 -12.77 -7.47
CA ASP A 83 -7.54 -11.57 -8.11
C ASP A 83 -6.19 -11.84 -8.79
N GLY A 84 -5.71 -13.10 -8.80
CA GLY A 84 -4.42 -13.44 -9.39
C GLY A 84 -4.25 -12.95 -10.83
N PHE A 85 -5.33 -12.90 -11.62
CA PHE A 85 -5.28 -12.38 -12.99
C PHE A 85 -4.94 -10.88 -13.05
N LEU A 86 -5.41 -10.08 -12.08
CA LEU A 86 -5.06 -8.65 -11.97
C LEU A 86 -3.58 -8.50 -11.59
N ILE A 87 -3.11 -9.29 -10.63
CA ILE A 87 -1.71 -9.26 -10.19
C ILE A 87 -0.77 -9.66 -11.35
N HIS A 88 -1.12 -10.66 -12.14
CA HIS A 88 -0.33 -11.05 -13.32
C HIS A 88 -0.34 -9.98 -14.42
N ALA A 89 -1.42 -9.22 -14.55
CA ALA A 89 -1.54 -8.12 -15.51
C ALA A 89 -0.85 -6.82 -15.05
N LEU A 90 -0.44 -6.74 -13.78
CA LEU A 90 0.08 -5.53 -13.15
C LEU A 90 1.24 -4.86 -13.93
N PRO A 91 2.27 -5.58 -14.45
CA PRO A 91 3.34 -4.93 -15.19
C PRO A 91 2.83 -4.16 -16.43
N ALA A 92 1.86 -4.72 -17.15
CA ALA A 92 1.25 -4.06 -18.31
C ALA A 92 0.38 -2.87 -17.89
N GLN A 93 -0.38 -3.00 -16.79
CA GLN A 93 -1.18 -1.89 -16.25
C GLN A 93 -0.30 -0.73 -15.76
N CYS A 94 0.81 -1.01 -15.07
CA CYS A 94 1.77 0.01 -14.64
C CYS A 94 2.33 0.80 -15.82
N GLN A 95 2.68 0.12 -16.92
CA GLN A 95 3.13 0.77 -18.15
C GLN A 95 2.04 1.66 -18.77
N MET A 96 0.80 1.18 -18.81
CA MET A 96 -0.33 1.90 -19.41
C MET A 96 -0.69 3.17 -18.62
N PHE A 97 -0.58 3.13 -17.29
CA PHE A 97 -0.97 4.22 -16.41
C PHE A 97 0.20 5.09 -15.91
N GLY A 98 1.44 4.77 -16.30
CA GLY A 98 2.63 5.60 -16.03
C GLY A 98 3.13 5.55 -14.58
N PHE A 99 3.11 4.36 -13.98
CA PHE A 99 3.69 4.10 -12.65
C PHE A 99 5.20 3.88 -12.68
#